data_AF-A0A371ILF1-F1
#
_entry.id   AF-A0A371ILF1-F1
#
_cell.length_a   1.000
_cell.length_b   1.000
_cell.length_c   1.000
_cell.angle_alpha   90.00
_cell.angle_beta   90.00
_cell.angle_gamma   90.00
#
_symmetry.space_group_name_H-M   'P 1'
#
loop_
_entity.id
_entity.type
_entity.pdbx_description
1 polymer ?
#
loop_
_entity_poly.entity_id
_entity_poly.type
_entity_poly.pdbx_seq_one_letter_code
_entity_poly.pdbx_strand_id
1 'polypeptide(L)' 'MDFDYFYNREAERFNFLKVPEILVDGEEFKGLSAEAIILYSMLLKRTGMSFKNNW' A
#
# COMPACT_ATOMS: atom_id res chain seq x y z
N MET A 1 -3.07 -29.04 -19.93
CA MET A 1 -3.23 -28.21 -18.73
C MET A 1 -3.02 -26.80 -19.20
N ASP A 2 -4.10 -26.07 -19.46
CA ASP A 2 -4.00 -24.65 -19.77
C ASP A 2 -4.10 -23.91 -18.45
N PHE A 3 -2.96 -23.42 -17.98
CA PHE A 3 -2.92 -22.51 -16.84
C PHE A 3 -3.25 -21.11 -17.34
N ASP A 4 -4.18 -20.43 -16.67
CA ASP A 4 -4.46 -19.02 -16.90
C ASP A 4 -3.30 -18.20 -16.33
N TYR A 5 -2.33 -17.90 -17.17
CA TYR A 5 -1.23 -17.01 -16.82
C TYR A 5 -1.69 -15.56 -16.92
N PHE A 6 -1.18 -14.71 -16.04
CA PHE A 6 -1.39 -13.27 -16.17
C PHE A 6 -0.70 -12.76 -17.43
N TYR A 7 -1.43 -12.11 -18.33
CA TYR A 7 -0.87 -11.50 -19.54
C TYR A 7 -0.81 -9.97 -19.39
N ASN A 8 0.22 -9.34 -19.98
CA ASN A 8 0.36 -7.88 -20.03
C ASN A 8 0.24 -7.17 -18.66
N ARG A 9 -0.60 -6.13 -18.58
CA ARG A 9 -0.81 -5.28 -17.39
C ARG A 9 -1.76 -5.90 -16.34
N GLU A 10 -2.15 -7.16 -16.48
CA GLU A 10 -3.04 -7.80 -15.51
C GLU A 10 -2.42 -7.92 -14.12
N ALA A 11 -1.10 -8.09 -14.07
CA ALA A 11 -0.34 -8.04 -12.82
C ALA A 11 -0.44 -6.67 -12.11
N GLU A 12 -0.62 -5.57 -12.85
CA GLU A 12 -0.77 -4.23 -12.28
C GLU A 12 -2.11 -4.06 -11.53
N ARG A 13 -3.13 -4.86 -11.87
CA ARG A 13 -4.43 -4.85 -11.16
C ARG A 13 -4.32 -5.30 -9.71
N PHE A 14 -3.23 -6.00 -9.36
CA PHE A 14 -2.95 -6.46 -8.01
C PHE A 14 -2.02 -5.51 -7.23
N ASN A 15 -1.78 -4.31 -7.75
CA ASN A 15 -0.88 -3.35 -7.14
C ASN A 15 -1.61 -2.46 -6.10
N PHE A 16 -1.87 -3.02 -4.92
CA PHE A 16 -2.62 -2.34 -3.87
C PHE A 16 -1.78 -1.39 -3.01
N LEU A 17 -2.45 -0.45 -2.34
CA LEU A 17 -1.92 0.24 -1.16
C LEU A 17 -2.35 -0.54 0.08
N LYS A 18 -1.39 -0.88 0.93
CA LYS A 18 -1.69 -1.48 2.24
C LYS A 18 -1.93 -0.35 3.23
N VAL A 19 -3.11 -0.35 3.84
CA VAL A 19 -3.48 0.59 4.90
C VAL A 19 -3.40 -0.16 6.24
N PRO A 20 -2.65 0.33 7.24
CA PRO A 20 -2.70 -0.24 8.59
C PRO A 20 -4.09 -0.03 9.21
N GLU A 21 -4.71 -1.11 9.69
CA GLU A 21 -6.04 -1.07 10.32
C GLU A 21 -6.09 -0.13 11.54
N ILE A 22 -5.00 -0.04 12.31
CA ILE A 22 -4.92 0.86 13.46
C ILE A 22 -5.13 2.34 13.09
N LEU A 23 -4.74 2.76 11.86
CA LEU A 23 -4.96 4.14 11.41
C LEU A 23 -6.43 4.41 11.05
N VAL A 24 -7.23 3.37 10.86
CA VAL A 24 -8.66 3.46 10.53
C VAL A 24 -9.51 3.31 11.79
N ASP A 25 -9.17 2.33 12.64
CA ASP A 25 -10.02 1.91 13.77
C ASP A 25 -9.51 2.41 15.13
N GLY A 26 -8.26 2.87 15.22
CA GLY A 26 -7.65 3.33 16.47
C GLY A 26 -8.25 4.65 16.95
N GLU A 27 -8.70 4.68 18.21
CA GLU A 27 -9.24 5.89 18.87
C GLU A 27 -8.24 7.05 18.83
N GLU A 28 -6.95 6.75 18.98
CA GLU A 28 -5.86 7.72 18.94
C GLU A 28 -5.66 8.36 17.55
N PHE A 29 -6.20 7.73 16.49
CA PHE A 29 -6.06 8.16 15.10
C PHE A 29 -7.35 8.72 14.49
N LYS A 30 -8.46 8.79 15.24
CA LYS A 30 -9.76 9.30 14.77
C LYS A 30 -9.75 10.70 14.17
N GLY A 31 -8.75 11.52 14.51
CA GLY A 31 -8.59 12.87 13.95
C GLY A 31 -7.92 12.90 12.57
N LEU A 32 -7.41 11.78 12.07
CA LEU A 32 -6.78 11.73 10.76
C LEU A 32 -7.81 11.79 9.64
N SER A 33 -7.50 12.58 8.61
CA SER A 33 -8.29 12.55 7.38
C SER A 33 -7.95 11.30 6.57
N ALA A 34 -8.88 10.89 5.70
CA ALA A 34 -8.65 9.76 4.79
C ALA A 34 -7.43 10.01 3.89
N GLU A 35 -7.22 11.25 3.45
CA GLU A 35 -6.07 11.64 2.64
C GLU A 35 -4.75 11.45 3.40
N ALA A 36 -4.70 11.77 4.69
CA ALA A 36 -3.52 11.54 5.52
C ALA A 36 -3.19 10.05 5.65
N ILE A 37 -4.19 9.19 5.82
CA ILE A 37 -4.04 7.74 5.90
C ILE A 37 -3.54 7.17 4.57
N ILE A 38 -4.11 7.64 3.44
CA ILE A 38 -3.69 7.25 2.10
C ILE A 38 -2.25 7.70 1.83
N LEU A 39 -1.92 8.95 2.17
CA LEU A 39 -0.57 9.50 2.02
C LEU A 39 0.45 8.69 2.81
N TYR A 40 0.15 8.37 4.07
CA TYR A 40 1.01 7.50 4.89
C TYR A 40 1.22 6.13 4.21
N SER A 41 0.14 5.52 3.73
CA SER A 41 0.19 4.21 3.06
C SER A 41 1.04 4.25 1.78
N MET A 42 1.02 5.37 1.04
CA MET A 42 1.89 5.59 -0.12
C MET A 42 3.37 5.70 0.26
N LEU A 43 3.68 6.41 1.36
CA LEU A 43 5.05 6.54 1.87
C LEU A 43 5.58 5.21 2.41
N LEU A 44 4.74 4.46 3.14
CA LEU A 44 5.06 3.12 3.64
C LEU A 44 5.34 2.13 2.51
N LYS A 45 4.64 2.23 1.38
CA LYS A 45 4.97 1.43 0.19
C LYS A 45 6.35 1.77 -0.40
N ARG A 46 6.85 2.99 -0.18
CA ARG A 46 8.14 3.45 -0.68
C ARG A 46 9.33 3.13 0.23
N THR A 47 9.14 2.83 1.53
CA THR A 47 10.26 2.48 2.42
C THR A 47 11.03 1.23 1.97
N GLY A 48 10.38 0.30 1.26
CA GLY A 48 11.08 -0.81 0.60
C GLY A 48 12.12 -0.38 -0.44
N MET A 49 11.95 0.81 -1.04
CA MET A 49 12.95 1.43 -1.91
C MET A 49 14.01 2.20 -1.12
N SER A 50 13.65 2.83 0.00
CA SER A 50 14.63 3.46 0.91
C SER A 50 15.66 2.45 1.42
N PHE A 51 15.21 1.27 1.86
CA PHE A 51 16.11 0.18 2.28
C PHE A 51 17.07 -0.26 1.16
N LYS A 52 16.57 -0.36 -0.09
CA LYS A 52 17.42 -0.68 -1.26
C LYS A 52 18.42 0.42 -1.60
N ASN A 53 18.14 1.66 -1.20
CA ASN A 53 18.95 2.83 -1.47
C ASN A 53 19.85 3.24 -0.28
N ASN A 54 19.94 2.42 0.78
CA ASN A 54 20.67 2.74 2.02
C ASN A 54 20.27 4.10 2.64
N TRP A 55 18.98 4.40 2.62
CA TRP A 55 18.37 5.54 3.30
C TRP A 55 17.58 5.11 4.52
#